data_AF-A0A969Q7C2-F1
#
_entry.id   AF-A0A969Q7C2-F1
#
_cell.length_a   1.000
_cell.length_b   1.000
_cell.length_c   1.000
_cell.angle_alpha   90.00
_cell.angle_beta   90.00
_cell.angle_gamma   90.00
#
_symmetry.space_group_name_H-M   'P 1'
#
loop_
_entity.id
_entity.type
_entity.pdbx_description
1 polymer ?
#
loop_
_entity_poly.entity_id
_entity_poly.type
_entity_poly.pdbx_seq_one_letter_code
_entity_poly.pdbx_strand_id
1 'polypeptide(L)' 'MLKPAILCVDDEVAVLESLEIELRQAFNENYFYEFAESAAEAL' A
#
# COMPACT_ATOMS: atom_id res chain seq x y z
N MET A 1 16.72 12.16 -1.24
CA MET A 1 16.10 11.79 0.05
C MET A 1 15.27 10.54 -0.20
N LEU A 2 15.28 9.54 0.69
CA LEU A 2 14.38 8.40 0.56
C LEU A 2 12.94 8.91 0.74
N LYS A 3 12.07 8.63 -0.23
CA LYS A 3 10.63 8.79 0.00
C LYS A 3 10.19 7.71 1.00
N PRO A 4 9.37 8.05 2.01
CA PRO A 4 8.79 7.05 2.92
C PRO A 4 7.88 6.08 2.15
N ALA A 5 7.74 4.86 2.65
CA ALA A 5 6.86 3.83 2.11
C ALA A 5 5.65 3.60 3.02
N ILE A 6 4.51 3.30 2.41
CA ILE A 6 3.30 2.79 3.06
C ILE A 6 3.12 1.36 2.56
N LEU A 7 3.16 0.40 3.49
CA LEU A 7 2.91 -1.02 3.23
C LEU A 7 1.54 -1.39 3.78
N CYS A 8 0.65 -1.85 2.91
CA CYS A 8 -0.66 -2.38 3.28
C CYS A 8 -0.63 -3.90 3.21
N VAL A 9 -1.05 -4.58 4.28
CA VAL A 9 -1.07 -6.04 4.36
C VAL A 9 -2.46 -6.47 4.80
N ASP A 10 -3.17 -7.19 3.94
CA ASP A 10 -4.54 -7.64 4.17
C ASP A 10 -4.83 -8.84 3.26
N ASP A 11 -5.54 -9.86 3.75
CA ASP A 11 -5.84 -11.07 2.97
C ASP A 11 -7.02 -10.88 1.99
N GLU A 12 -7.71 -9.74 2.05
CA GLU A 12 -8.78 -9.37 1.12
C GLU A 12 -8.27 -8.43 0.01
N VAL A 13 -8.08 -8.97 -1.21
CA VAL A 13 -7.61 -8.20 -2.39
C VAL A 13 -8.44 -6.95 -2.66
N ALA A 14 -9.77 -7.02 -2.50
CA ALA A 14 -10.66 -5.88 -2.72
C ALA A 14 -10.38 -4.71 -1.75
N VAL A 15 -9.89 -5.00 -0.53
CA VAL A 15 -9.47 -4.00 0.44
C VAL A 15 -8.17 -3.35 -0.01
N LEU A 16 -7.18 -4.13 -0.45
CA LEU A 16 -5.91 -3.63 -0.97
C LEU A 16 -6.09 -2.73 -2.19
N GLU A 17 -6.93 -3.13 -3.16
CA GLU A 17 -7.26 -2.33 -4.34
C GLU A 17 -7.91 -1.00 -3.97
N SER A 18 -8.82 -1.02 -2.98
CA SER A 18 -9.47 0.20 -2.48
C SER A 18 -8.47 1.13 -1.82
N LEU A 19 -7.60 0.60 -0.96
CA LEU A 19 -6.54 1.34 -0.29
C LEU A 19 -5.56 1.96 -1.30
N GLU A 20 -5.20 1.25 -2.37
CA GLU A 20 -4.33 1.82 -3.41
C GLU A 20 -4.92 3.09 -4.02
N ILE A 21 -6.19 3.05 -4.40
CA ILE A 21 -6.88 4.19 -5.01
C ILE A 21 -6.94 5.36 -4.02
N GLU A 22 -7.38 5.10 -2.79
CA GLU A 22 -7.55 6.13 -1.76
C GLU A 22 -6.22 6.78 -1.36
N LEU A 23 -5.17 5.97 -1.15
CA LEU A 23 -3.85 6.45 -0.77
C LEU A 23 -3.21 7.29 -1.88
N ARG A 24 -3.32 6.86 -3.14
CA ARG A 24 -2.81 7.63 -4.28
C ARG A 24 -3.56 8.95 -4.45
N GLN A 25 -4.87 8.97 -4.24
CA GLN A 25 -5.66 10.21 -4.29
C GLN A 25 -5.30 11.17 -3.14
N ALA A 26 -5.10 10.65 -1.93
CA ALA A 26 -4.81 11.46 -0.75
C ALA A 26 -3.38 12.01 -0.74
N PHE A 27 -2.40 11.20 -1.17
CA PHE A 27 -0.98 11.48 -0.97
C PHE A 27 -0.17 11.61 -2.26
N ASN A 28 -0.79 11.43 -3.43
CA ASN A 28 -0.15 11.53 -4.75
C ASN A 28 1.13 10.67 -4.83
N GLU A 29 2.25 11.22 -5.27
CA GLU A 29 3.53 10.50 -5.36
C GLU A 29 4.46 10.78 -4.17
N ASN A 30 3.94 11.25 -3.04
CA ASN A 30 4.76 11.59 -1.87
C ASN A 30 5.32 10.35 -1.15
N TYR A 31 4.70 9.19 -1.36
CA TYR A 31 5.07 7.91 -0.77
C TYR A 31 5.29 6.85 -1.85
N PHE A 32 6.07 5.83 -1.51
CA PHE A 32 5.98 4.54 -2.20
C PHE A 32 4.84 3.72 -1.60
N TYR A 33 4.07 3.04 -2.45
CA TYR A 33 2.94 2.23 -2.03
C TYR A 33 3.26 0.77 -2.35
N GLU A 34 3.20 -0.07 -1.32
CA GLU A 34 3.45 -1.51 -1.40
C GLU A 34 2.26 -2.25 -0.79
N PHE A 35 1.89 -3.38 -1.39
CA PHE A 35 0.71 -4.16 -1.01
C PHE A 35 1.11 -5.64 -0.97
N ALA A 36 0.61 -6.35 0.04
CA ALA A 36 0.85 -7.76 0.23
C ALA A 36 -0.42 -8.45 0.76
N GLU A 37 -0.71 -9.66 0.29
CA GLU A 37 -1.86 -10.45 0.72
C GLU A 37 -1.58 -11.25 2.00
N SER A 38 -0.33 -11.25 2.48
CA SER A 38 0.06 -11.98 3.68
C SER A 38 1.27 -11.36 4.37
N ALA A 39 1.41 -11.67 5.66
CA ALA A 39 2.58 -11.28 6.43
C ALA A 39 3.90 -11.87 5.89
N ALA A 40 3.83 -13.02 5.21
CA ALA A 40 5.02 -13.66 4.62
C ALA A 40 5.49 -12.94 3.35
N GLU A 41 4.55 -12.40 2.57
CA GLU A 41 4.86 -11.57 1.40
C GLU A 41 5.36 -10.18 1.80
N ALA A 42 4.89 -9.65 2.94
CA ALA A 42 5.27 -8.36 3.48
C ALA A 42 6.69 -8.30 4.12
N LEU A 43 7.34 -9.45 4.31
CA LEU A 43 8.63 -9.60 5.02
C LEU A 43 9.82 -9.49 4.05
#